data_AF-A0A3D5FLL0-F1
#
_entry.id   AF-A0A3D5FLL0-F1
#
_cell.length_a   1.000
_cell.length_b   1.000
_cell.length_c   1.000
_cell.angle_alpha   90.00
_cell.angle_beta   90.00
_cell.angle_gamma   90.00
#
_symmetry.space_group_name_H-M   'P 1'
#
loop_
_entity.id
_entity.type
_entity.pdbx_description
1 polymer ?
#
loop_
_entity_poly.entity_id
_entity_poly.type
_entity_poly.pdbx_seq_one_letter_code
_entity_poly.pdbx_strand_id
1 'polypeptide(L)'
;FCHYIHSHPNCVAIPSGADAESAQWTEGCEMILGLRYTPEGLLPWLEDVEGVRRRLTPDEEAGGLPVIGRAVTGHTIHGLELIAFHRSGFGVNILLTDAEGRPIGLELG
;
A
#
# COMPACT_ATOMS: atom_id res chain seq x y z
N PHE A 1 -13.38 17.94 3.56
CA PHE A 1 -12.64 16.91 4.31
C PHE A 1 -11.24 16.79 3.70
N CYS A 2 -10.20 16.54 4.50
CA CYS A 2 -8.84 16.33 4.02
C CYS A 2 -8.47 14.87 4.21
N HIS A 3 -7.95 14.23 3.17
CA HIS A 3 -7.42 12.86 3.22
C HIS A 3 -5.90 12.91 3.04
N TYR A 4 -5.19 12.02 3.70
CA TYR A 4 -3.74 11.93 3.63
C TYR A 4 -3.33 10.57 3.08
N ILE A 5 -2.27 10.58 2.27
CA ILE A 5 -1.60 9.37 1.83
C ILE A 5 -0.10 9.55 2.04
N HIS A 6 0.53 8.54 2.63
CA HIS A 6 1.98 8.45 2.71
C HIS A 6 2.46 7.04 2.36
N SER A 7 3.74 6.94 2.06
CA SER A 7 4.37 5.68 1.67
C SER A 7 5.20 5.08 2.81
N HIS A 8 5.13 3.77 2.94
CA HIS A 8 6.06 2.97 3.73
C HIS A 8 7.07 2.31 2.77
N PRO A 9 8.26 2.92 2.58
CA PRO A 9 9.27 2.38 1.67
C PRO A 9 9.87 1.11 2.27
N ASN A 10 9.88 0.04 1.48
CA ASN A 10 10.34 -1.28 1.89
C ASN A 10 9.66 -1.82 3.16
N CYS A 11 8.39 -1.47 3.40
CA CYS A 11 7.61 -1.99 4.51
C CYS A 11 6.14 -2.20 4.10
N VAL A 12 5.45 -3.08 4.83
CA VAL A 12 4.04 -3.40 4.64
C VAL A 12 3.14 -2.19 4.92
N ALA A 13 1.96 -2.18 4.29
CA ALA A 13 0.96 -1.13 4.49
C ALA A 13 0.16 -1.38 5.78
N ILE A 14 0.80 -1.18 6.94
CA ILE A 14 0.20 -1.32 8.26
C ILE A 14 0.44 -0.02 9.05
N PRO A 15 -0.57 0.53 9.76
CA PRO A 15 -0.38 1.73 10.56
C PRO A 15 0.55 1.46 11.74
N SER A 16 1.60 2.25 11.87
CA SER A 16 2.40 2.34 13.08
C SER A 16 1.64 3.07 14.19
N GLY A 17 2.19 3.07 15.41
CA GLY A 17 1.64 3.85 16.51
C GLY A 17 1.58 5.36 16.20
N ALA A 18 2.58 5.88 15.48
CA ALA A 18 2.60 7.29 15.07
C ALA A 18 1.53 7.59 14.01
N ASP A 19 1.28 6.67 13.08
CA ASP A 19 0.21 6.81 12.10
C ASP A 19 -1.16 6.83 12.79
N ALA A 20 -1.37 5.94 13.77
CA ALA A 20 -2.61 5.87 14.54
C ALA A 20 -2.85 7.13 15.40
N GLU A 21 -1.80 7.70 15.97
CA GLU A 21 -1.86 8.96 16.72
C GLU A 21 -2.18 10.14 15.79
N SER A 22 -1.51 10.23 14.64
CA SER A 22 -1.73 11.28 13.65
C SER A 22 -3.18 11.28 13.13
N ALA A 23 -3.73 10.09 12.86
CA ALA A 23 -5.10 9.91 12.38
C ALA A 23 -6.18 10.49 13.30
N GLN A 24 -5.89 10.69 14.59
CA GLN A 24 -6.86 11.28 15.53
C GLN A 24 -7.17 12.75 15.19
N TRP A 25 -6.24 13.41 14.51
CA TRP A 25 -6.29 14.83 14.19
C TRP A 25 -6.87 15.14 12.80
N THR A 26 -7.24 14.11 12.04
CA THR A 26 -7.78 14.25 10.69
C THR A 26 -9.24 13.81 10.63
N GLU A 27 -10.05 14.56 9.86
CA GLU A 27 -11.48 14.23 9.67
C GLU A 27 -11.72 13.30 8.48
N GLY A 28 -10.72 13.13 7.61
CA GLY A 28 -10.80 12.20 6.48
C GLY A 28 -10.16 10.86 6.79
N CYS A 29 -9.80 10.16 5.71
CA CYS A 29 -9.11 8.88 5.78
C CYS A 29 -7.59 9.09 5.71
N GLU A 30 -6.88 8.34 6.52
CA GLU A 30 -5.45 8.10 6.40
C GLU A 30 -5.22 6.90 5.49
N MET A 31 -4.24 6.99 4.60
CA MET A 31 -3.91 5.95 3.63
C MET A 31 -2.42 5.65 3.67
N ILE A 32 -2.09 4.36 3.62
CA ILE A 32 -0.70 3.89 3.64
C ILE A 32 -0.43 3.07 2.40
N LEU A 33 0.60 3.47 1.65
CA LEU A 33 1.12 2.78 0.49
C LEU A 33 2.42 2.05 0.84
N GLY A 34 2.35 0.74 1.06
CA GLY A 34 3.52 -0.12 1.22
C GLY A 34 4.12 -0.47 -0.14
N LEU A 35 5.44 -0.29 -0.29
CA LEU A 35 6.14 -0.51 -1.56
C LEU A 35 7.37 -1.37 -1.37
N ARG A 36 7.41 -2.51 -2.06
CA ARG A 36 8.60 -3.37 -2.14
C ARG A 36 9.32 -3.10 -3.45
N TYR A 37 10.60 -2.76 -3.39
CA TYR A 37 11.38 -2.44 -4.60
C TYR A 37 12.85 -2.84 -4.49
N THR A 38 13.52 -2.98 -5.64
CA THR A 38 14.98 -3.15 -5.74
C THR A 38 15.61 -2.10 -6.66
N PRO A 39 16.89 -1.70 -6.46
CA PRO A 39 17.73 -2.03 -5.32
C PRO A 39 17.14 -1.54 -4.00
N GLU A 40 17.34 -2.31 -2.93
CA GLU A 40 16.85 -1.94 -1.60
C GLU A 40 17.60 -0.70 -1.08
N GLY A 41 16.90 0.09 -0.25
CA GLY A 41 17.50 1.19 0.48
C GLY A 41 18.32 0.69 1.68
N LEU A 42 18.48 1.56 2.68
CA LEU A 42 19.26 1.25 3.89
C LEU A 42 18.65 0.09 4.72
N LEU A 43 17.33 -0.08 4.64
CA LEU A 43 16.60 -1.10 5.40
C LEU A 43 16.03 -2.16 4.44
N PRO A 44 16.17 -3.46 4.80
CA PRO A 44 15.57 -4.54 4.03
C PRO A 44 14.05 -4.51 4.15
N TRP A 45 13.37 -5.27 3.30
CA TRP A 45 11.93 -5.42 3.34
C TRP A 45 11.44 -5.96 4.70
N LEU A 46 10.61 -5.18 5.40
CA LEU A 46 10.06 -5.55 6.71
C LEU A 46 8.70 -6.24 6.57
N GLU A 47 8.65 -7.55 6.89
CA GLU A 47 7.43 -8.37 6.77
C GLU A 47 6.75 -8.73 8.09
N ASP A 48 7.49 -8.75 9.20
CA ASP A 48 7.05 -9.31 10.48
C ASP A 48 6.35 -8.24 11.34
N VAL A 49 5.22 -7.74 10.83
CA VAL A 49 4.41 -6.72 11.48
C VAL A 49 2.99 -7.24 11.67
N GLU A 50 2.44 -7.07 12.87
CA GLU A 50 1.09 -7.50 13.24
C GLU A 50 0.01 -6.75 12.44
N GLY A 51 -0.92 -7.47 11.81
CA GLY A 51 -2.05 -6.89 11.08
C GLY A 51 -2.52 -7.73 9.89
N VAL A 52 -3.57 -7.25 9.21
CA VAL A 52 -4.12 -7.90 8.02
C VAL A 52 -3.56 -7.23 6.77
N ARG A 53 -2.88 -8.00 5.93
CA ARG A 53 -2.25 -7.51 4.69
C ARG A 53 -3.18 -7.74 3.51
N ARG A 54 -3.35 -6.70 2.68
CA ARG A 54 -4.01 -6.80 1.37
C ARG A 54 -3.01 -6.52 0.26
N ARG A 55 -2.35 -7.59 -0.18
CA ARG A 55 -1.37 -7.54 -1.27
C ARG A 55 -2.06 -7.29 -2.60
N LEU A 56 -1.51 -6.37 -3.39
CA LEU A 56 -1.86 -6.16 -4.79
C LEU A 56 -0.81 -6.79 -5.73
N THR A 57 -0.04 -7.76 -5.22
CA THR A 57 0.95 -8.52 -5.97
C THR A 57 0.37 -9.77 -6.61
N PRO A 58 0.80 -10.15 -7.82
CA PRO A 58 0.69 -11.52 -8.30
C PRO A 58 1.34 -12.50 -7.33
N ASP A 59 0.92 -13.76 -7.33
CA ASP A 59 1.59 -14.83 -6.57
C ASP A 59 3.07 -14.92 -6.95
N GLU A 60 3.93 -15.25 -5.98
CA GLU A 60 5.37 -15.38 -6.21
C GLU A 60 5.64 -16.44 -7.30
N GLU A 61 6.22 -16.04 -8.43
CA GLU A 61 6.71 -16.98 -9.42
C GLU A 61 7.92 -17.74 -8.86
N ALA A 62 8.01 -19.04 -9.14
CA ALA A 62 9.05 -19.92 -8.63
C ALA A 62 10.47 -19.44 -9.04
N GLY A 63 11.10 -18.61 -8.20
CA GLY A 63 12.48 -18.18 -8.36
C GLY A 63 12.79 -16.70 -8.13
N GLY A 64 11.81 -15.84 -7.83
CA GLY A 64 12.09 -14.43 -7.54
C GLY A 64 10.87 -13.57 -7.24
N LEU A 65 11.11 -12.32 -6.86
CA LEU A 65 10.04 -11.34 -6.65
C LEU A 65 9.41 -10.95 -8.00
N PRO A 66 8.08 -10.93 -8.13
CA PRO A 66 7.42 -10.51 -9.35
C PRO A 66 7.83 -9.07 -9.70
N VAL A 67 7.81 -8.70 -10.98
CA VAL A 67 8.05 -7.31 -11.41
C VAL A 67 6.73 -6.73 -11.89
N ILE A 68 6.15 -5.85 -11.08
CA ILE A 68 4.87 -5.20 -11.40
C ILE A 68 5.05 -3.81 -12.03
N GLY A 69 6.26 -3.28 -12.01
CA GLY A 69 6.57 -2.00 -12.65
C GLY A 69 8.01 -1.57 -12.48
N ARG A 70 8.35 -0.45 -13.12
CA ARG A 70 9.66 0.20 -12.99
C ARG A 70 9.48 1.69 -12.79
N ALA A 71 10.06 2.22 -11.72
CA ALA A 71 10.05 3.65 -11.45
C ALA A 71 11.02 4.39 -12.39
N VAL A 72 10.74 5.67 -12.65
CA VAL A 72 11.62 6.56 -13.45
C VAL A 72 13.03 6.69 -12.88
N THR A 73 13.19 6.43 -11.58
CA THR A 73 14.47 6.42 -10.87
C THR A 73 15.29 5.15 -11.13
N GLY A 74 14.76 4.18 -11.89
CA GLY A 74 15.39 2.92 -12.21
C GLY A 74 15.06 1.76 -11.27
N HIS A 75 14.36 2.00 -10.15
CA HIS A 75 13.94 0.96 -9.20
C HIS A 75 12.89 0.03 -9.84
N THR A 76 13.07 -1.27 -9.61
CA THR A 76 12.11 -2.31 -9.97
C THR A 76 11.11 -2.45 -8.83
N ILE A 77 9.82 -2.31 -9.13
CA ILE A 77 8.75 -2.44 -8.14
C ILE A 77 8.28 -3.89 -8.16
N HIS A 78 8.30 -4.50 -6.98
CA HIS A 78 7.96 -5.89 -6.78
C HIS A 78 6.63 -6.11 -6.10
N GLY A 79 6.21 -5.15 -5.27
CA GLY A 79 4.93 -5.25 -4.61
C GLY A 79 4.40 -3.94 -4.11
N LEU A 80 3.08 -3.91 -4.05
CA LEU A 80 2.30 -2.77 -3.63
C LEU A 80 1.21 -3.27 -2.68
N GLU A 81 1.09 -2.58 -1.56
CA GLU A 81 0.01 -2.76 -0.60
C GLU A 81 -0.59 -1.38 -0.35
N LEU A 82 -1.92 -1.29 -0.30
CA LEU A 82 -2.61 -0.03 -0.05
C LEU A 82 -3.75 -0.27 0.92
N ILE A 83 -3.76 0.47 2.02
CA ILE A 83 -4.83 0.47 3.01
C ILE A 83 -5.35 1.88 3.25
N ALA A 84 -6.59 1.98 3.68
CA ALA A 84 -7.19 3.19 4.22
C ALA A 84 -7.83 2.88 5.55
N PHE A 85 -7.73 3.82 6.49
CA PHE A 85 -8.43 3.74 7.75
C PHE A 85 -8.94 5.12 8.17
N HIS A 86 -9.98 5.11 8.99
CA HIS A 86 -10.59 6.32 9.51
C HIS A 86 -10.62 6.23 11.04
N ARG A 87 -10.40 7.34 11.74
CA ARG A 87 -10.31 7.39 13.21
C ARG A 87 -11.54 6.82 13.94
N SER A 88 -12.72 6.82 13.31
CA SER A 88 -13.93 6.24 13.88
C SER A 88 -14.03 4.72 13.78
N GLY A 89 -13.07 4.06 13.11
CA GLY A 89 -13.08 2.62 12.90
C GLY A 89 -14.03 2.13 11.80
N PHE A 90 -14.54 3.01 10.92
CA PHE A 90 -15.30 2.57 9.75
C PHE A 90 -14.39 1.82 8.77
N GLY A 91 -14.93 0.76 8.15
CA GLY A 91 -14.26 0.09 7.05
C GLY A 91 -14.17 1.01 5.83
N VAL A 92 -12.96 1.24 5.34
CA VAL A 92 -12.73 2.05 4.14
C VAL A 92 -12.29 1.13 3.01
N ASN A 93 -13.04 1.15 1.91
CA ASN A 93 -12.67 0.43 0.69
C ASN A 93 -11.99 1.39 -0.27
N ILE A 94 -10.87 0.97 -0.86
CA ILE A 94 -10.18 1.72 -1.91
C ILE A 94 -10.44 1.01 -3.24
N LEU A 95 -10.93 1.79 -4.21
CA LEU A 95 -11.14 1.36 -5.58
C LEU A 95 -10.20 2.14 -6.49
N LEU A 96 -9.27 1.44 -7.11
CA LEU A 96 -8.43 2.02 -8.16
C LEU A 96 -9.21 1.97 -9.48
N THR A 97 -9.20 3.06 -10.23
CA THR A 97 -9.91 3.16 -11.51
C THR A 97 -8.98 3.67 -12.61
N ASP A 98 -9.30 3.33 -13.86
CA ASP A 98 -8.67 3.96 -15.02
C ASP A 98 -9.22 5.38 -15.27
N ALA A 99 -8.76 6.01 -16.36
CA ALA A 99 -9.19 7.36 -16.72
C ALA A 99 -10.70 7.47 -17.05
N GLU A 100 -11.34 6.36 -17.40
CA GLU A 100 -12.77 6.27 -17.69
C GLU A 100 -13.60 5.91 -16.43
N GLY A 101 -12.96 5.77 -15.27
CA GLY A 101 -13.61 5.41 -14.02
C GLY A 101 -13.93 3.91 -13.88
N ARG A 102 -13.38 3.05 -14.74
CA ARG A 102 -13.57 1.60 -14.64
C ARG A 102 -12.65 1.02 -13.58
N PRO A 103 -13.17 0.15 -12.68
CA PRO A 103 -12.35 -0.39 -11.61
C PRO A 103 -11.27 -1.34 -12.13
N ILE A 104 -10.05 -1.17 -11.62
CA ILE A 104 -8.90 -2.02 -11.90
C ILE A 104 -8.89 -3.17 -10.87
N GLY A 105 -8.79 -4.41 -11.35
CA GLY A 105 -8.68 -5.59 -10.48
C GLY A 105 -9.99 -6.04 -9.82
N LEU A 106 -11.12 -5.45 -10.19
CA LEU A 106 -12.45 -5.98 -9.88
C LEU A 106 -13.03 -6.61 -11.14
N GLU A 107 -12.96 -7.95 -11.26
CA GLU A 107 -13.81 -8.66 -12.21
C GLU A 107 -15.22 -8.72 -11.65
N LEU A 108 -15.98 -7.63 -11.89
CA LEU A 108 -17.42 -7.62 -11.70
C LEU A 108 -18.03 -8.42 -12.84
N GLY A 109 -18.20 -9.72 -12.63
CA GLY A 109 -18.97 -10.60 -13.51
C GLY A 109 -20.41 -10.14 -13.67
#